data_AF-A0A6A5W232-F1
#
_entry.id   AF-A0A6A5W232-F1
#
_cell.length_a   1.000
_cell.length_b   1.000
_cell.length_c   1.000
_cell.angle_alpha   90.00
_cell.angle_beta   90.00
_cell.angle_gamma   90.00
#
_symmetry.space_group_name_H-M   'P 1'
#
loop_
_entity.id
_entity.type
_entity.pdbx_description
1 polymer ?
#
loop_
_entity_poly.entity_id
_entity_poly.type
_entity_poly.pdbx_seq_one_letter_code
_entity_poly.pdbx_strand_id
1 'polypeptide(L)'
;MNTILDTRLSYRIGSPILPVLPVVSRAPPQLSDAYLTVTDEEEINKILMRHQINCSWTILQRLHENAQTQDNLVTLLILSKVTEDSKLRWTTAVSEVRAYFNSMELNYAVEIIDKHADNGLATRIVDPADIDVELWNTTILPSVVEALGSQDWLSVDVLQREHPHYPESDPISLIISAQDADDPVWDTIILSLTSKLSLMVMD
;
A
#
# COMPACT_ATOMS: atom_id res chain seq x y z
N MET A 1 -15.94 -14.49 10.21
CA MET A 1 -14.73 -13.94 10.86
C MET A 1 -14.57 -12.51 10.35
N ASN A 2 -14.23 -11.54 11.21
CA ASN A 2 -13.94 -10.18 10.71
C ASN A 2 -12.65 -10.24 9.90
N THR A 3 -12.74 -9.92 8.60
CA THR A 3 -11.59 -9.84 7.72
C THR A 3 -10.71 -8.65 8.15
N ILE A 4 -9.43 -8.90 8.44
CA ILE A 4 -8.46 -7.83 8.70
C ILE A 4 -8.11 -7.21 7.35
N LEU A 5 -8.29 -5.90 7.23
CA LEU A 5 -8.03 -5.16 5.99
C LEU A 5 -6.84 -4.23 6.17
N ASP A 6 -5.97 -4.22 5.17
CA ASP A 6 -4.96 -3.19 4.99
C ASP A 6 -5.58 -2.02 4.24
N THR A 7 -5.68 -0.86 4.89
CA THR A 7 -6.18 0.37 4.29
C THR A 7 -5.22 1.54 4.50
N ARG A 8 -3.94 1.26 4.77
CA ARG A 8 -2.93 2.27 5.11
C ARG A 8 -2.67 3.26 3.97
N LEU A 9 -2.86 2.82 2.72
CA LEU A 9 -2.73 3.65 1.53
C LEU A 9 -4.09 3.83 0.84
N SER A 10 -4.44 5.06 0.47
CA SER A 10 -5.73 5.37 -0.16
C SER A 10 -5.89 4.80 -1.58
N TYR A 11 -4.78 4.36 -2.19
CA TYR A 11 -4.69 3.76 -3.52
C TYR A 11 -4.26 2.29 -3.48
N ARG A 12 -4.29 1.64 -2.31
CA ARG A 12 -3.99 0.21 -2.14
C ARG A 12 -4.80 -0.35 -0.98
N ILE A 13 -5.62 -1.36 -1.25
CA ILE A 13 -6.42 -2.06 -0.25
C ILE A 13 -6.08 -3.54 -0.29
N GLY A 14 -5.91 -4.17 0.88
CA GLY A 14 -5.48 -5.55 0.97
C GLY A 14 -6.09 -6.37 2.09
N SER A 15 -5.93 -7.69 2.01
CA SER A 15 -6.18 -8.61 3.12
C SER A 15 -5.31 -9.87 2.98
N PRO A 16 -4.59 -10.32 4.03
CA PRO A 16 -4.42 -9.70 5.34
C PRO A 16 -3.62 -8.37 5.27
N ILE A 17 -3.06 -7.89 6.39
CA ILE A 17 -2.10 -6.78 6.35
C ILE A 17 -0.97 -7.15 5.38
N LEU A 18 -0.73 -6.30 4.38
CA LEU A 18 0.23 -6.58 3.32
C LEU A 18 1.61 -6.03 3.71
N PRO A 19 2.71 -6.48 3.09
CA PRO A 19 4.00 -5.83 3.27
C PRO A 19 3.94 -4.39 2.76
N VAL A 20 4.63 -3.45 3.43
CA VAL A 20 4.69 -2.04 3.02
C VAL A 20 5.39 -1.88 1.67
N LEU A 21 5.07 -0.82 0.93
CA LEU A 21 5.75 -0.55 -0.35
C LEU A 21 7.14 0.07 -0.11
N PRO A 22 8.15 -0.20 -0.96
CA PRO A 22 8.08 -0.97 -2.21
C PRO A 22 8.20 -2.49 -1.99
N VAL A 23 7.53 -3.23 -2.86
CA VAL A 23 7.61 -4.69 -2.94
C VAL A 23 7.83 -5.12 -4.38
N VAL A 24 8.50 -6.24 -4.58
CA VAL A 24 8.68 -6.88 -5.88
C VAL A 24 7.64 -7.98 -6.09
N SER A 25 7.27 -8.16 -7.35
CA SER A 25 6.41 -9.24 -7.81
C SER A 25 7.25 -10.42 -8.28
N ARG A 26 7.03 -11.61 -7.72
CA ARG A 26 7.71 -12.84 -8.14
C ARG A 26 6.70 -13.89 -8.58
N ALA A 27 7.09 -14.71 -9.54
CA ALA A 27 6.32 -15.92 -9.86
C ALA A 27 6.30 -16.84 -8.63
N PRO A 28 5.15 -17.44 -8.28
CA PRO A 28 5.06 -18.34 -7.14
C PRO A 28 5.93 -19.60 -7.34
N PRO A 29 6.65 -20.07 -6.30
CA PRO A 29 7.53 -21.23 -6.38
C PRO A 29 6.69 -22.50 -6.48
N GLN A 30 6.74 -23.16 -7.64
CA GLN A 30 6.09 -24.43 -7.95
C GLN A 30 4.59 -24.48 -7.63
N LEU A 31 3.84 -24.38 -8.71
CA LEU A 31 2.40 -24.32 -8.70
C LEU A 31 1.83 -25.74 -8.57
N SER A 32 1.82 -26.25 -7.33
CA SER A 32 1.08 -27.47 -7.00
C SER A 32 -0.43 -27.27 -7.24
N ASP A 33 -1.20 -28.35 -7.30
CA ASP A 33 -2.61 -28.49 -7.71
C ASP A 33 -3.67 -27.53 -7.07
N ALA A 34 -3.27 -26.53 -6.29
CA ALA A 34 -4.09 -25.53 -5.60
C ALA A 34 -4.36 -24.26 -6.43
N TYR A 35 -4.47 -24.38 -7.76
CA TYR A 35 -4.82 -23.26 -8.61
C TYR A 35 -6.31 -22.93 -8.54
N LEU A 36 -6.59 -21.65 -8.80
CA LEU A 36 -7.94 -21.22 -9.15
C LEU A 36 -8.39 -21.98 -10.40
N THR A 37 -9.50 -22.70 -10.26
CA THR A 37 -10.21 -23.29 -11.37
C THR A 37 -10.90 -22.22 -12.19
N VAL A 38 -11.35 -22.55 -13.41
CA VAL A 38 -12.17 -21.64 -14.23
C VAL A 38 -13.39 -21.11 -13.45
N THR A 39 -13.99 -21.95 -12.60
CA THR A 39 -15.12 -21.55 -11.74
C THR A 39 -14.70 -20.51 -10.70
N ASP A 40 -13.50 -20.62 -10.13
CA ASP A 40 -12.97 -19.64 -9.19
C ASP A 40 -12.69 -18.30 -9.86
N GLU A 41 -12.12 -18.33 -11.08
CA GLU A 41 -11.92 -17.12 -11.88
C GLU A 41 -13.25 -16.43 -12.19
N GLU A 42 -14.28 -17.19 -12.58
CA GLU A 42 -15.62 -16.67 -12.81
C GLU A 42 -16.21 -16.03 -11.55
N GLU A 43 -16.04 -16.65 -10.38
CA GLU A 43 -16.59 -16.10 -9.14
C GLU A 43 -15.88 -14.82 -8.70
N ILE A 44 -14.55 -14.78 -8.79
CA ILE A 44 -13.77 -13.56 -8.56
C ILE A 44 -14.21 -12.45 -9.52
N ASN A 45 -14.33 -12.76 -10.82
CA ASN A 45 -14.78 -11.79 -11.81
C ASN A 45 -16.21 -11.29 -11.53
N LYS A 46 -17.12 -12.15 -11.06
CA LYS A 46 -18.46 -11.72 -10.62
C LYS A 46 -18.40 -10.75 -9.44
N ILE A 47 -17.56 -11.02 -8.44
CA ILE A 47 -17.37 -10.13 -7.29
C ILE A 47 -16.84 -8.78 -7.77
N LEU A 48 -15.77 -8.76 -8.57
CA LEU A 48 -15.17 -7.53 -9.09
C LEU A 48 -16.15 -6.72 -9.97
N MET A 49 -16.93 -7.40 -10.82
CA MET A 49 -17.95 -6.78 -11.66
C MET A 49 -19.12 -6.21 -10.84
N ARG A 50 -19.57 -6.89 -9.79
CA ARG A 50 -20.63 -6.40 -8.87
C ARG A 50 -20.25 -5.07 -8.24
N HIS A 51 -18.97 -4.91 -7.88
CA HIS A 51 -18.42 -3.68 -7.32
C HIS A 51 -17.94 -2.69 -8.39
N GLN A 52 -18.23 -2.94 -9.67
CA GLN A 52 -17.89 -2.07 -10.80
C GLN A 52 -16.39 -1.75 -10.88
N ILE A 53 -15.54 -2.72 -10.56
CA ILE A 53 -14.09 -2.58 -10.60
C ILE A 53 -13.62 -2.99 -12.00
N ASN A 54 -13.23 -2.01 -12.81
CA ASN A 54 -12.55 -2.28 -14.09
C ASN A 54 -11.08 -2.56 -13.81
N CYS A 55 -10.63 -3.79 -14.07
CA CYS A 55 -9.30 -4.24 -13.67
C CYS A 55 -8.75 -5.36 -14.57
N SER A 56 -7.45 -5.57 -14.45
CA SER A 56 -6.81 -6.86 -14.72
C SER A 56 -6.35 -7.46 -13.40
N TRP A 57 -6.24 -8.78 -13.31
CA TRP A 57 -5.67 -9.42 -12.12
C TRP A 57 -4.75 -10.58 -12.50
N THR A 58 -3.87 -10.93 -11.58
CA THR A 58 -2.92 -12.03 -11.71
C THR A 58 -2.60 -12.63 -10.34
N ILE A 59 -1.98 -13.81 -10.33
CA ILE A 59 -1.57 -14.52 -9.12
C ILE A 59 -0.05 -14.49 -9.06
N LEU A 60 0.51 -13.95 -7.96
CA LEU A 60 1.94 -13.79 -7.78
C LEU A 60 2.31 -13.71 -6.29
N GLN A 61 3.60 -13.73 -5.96
CA GLN A 61 4.07 -13.37 -4.62
C GLN A 61 4.46 -11.89 -4.58
N ARG A 62 4.07 -11.20 -3.50
CA ARG A 62 4.49 -9.83 -3.20
C ARG A 62 5.34 -9.80 -1.94
N LEU A 63 6.59 -9.40 -2.09
CA LEU A 63 7.57 -9.40 -1.00
C LEU A 63 8.60 -8.30 -1.19
N HIS A 64 9.32 -7.93 -0.13
CA HIS A 64 10.47 -7.03 -0.25
C HIS A 64 11.58 -7.66 -1.10
N GLU A 65 12.36 -6.85 -1.80
CA GLU A 65 13.36 -7.30 -2.78
C GLU A 65 14.36 -8.32 -2.21
N ASN A 66 14.74 -8.15 -0.93
CA ASN A 66 15.69 -9.05 -0.25
C ASN A 66 15.02 -10.11 0.64
N ALA A 67 13.68 -10.15 0.69
CA ALA A 67 12.99 -11.17 1.45
C ALA A 67 13.18 -12.55 0.79
N GLN A 68 13.39 -13.57 1.63
CA GLN A 68 13.40 -14.95 1.16
C GLN A 68 11.98 -15.39 0.84
N THR A 69 11.81 -16.19 -0.21
CA THR A 69 10.53 -16.74 -0.66
C THR A 69 9.90 -17.76 0.31
N GLN A 70 10.39 -17.86 1.54
CA GLN A 70 9.89 -18.81 2.54
C GLN A 70 8.46 -18.47 2.98
N ASP A 71 8.04 -17.22 2.82
CA ASP A 71 6.64 -16.82 2.99
C ASP A 71 5.83 -17.24 1.75
N ASN A 72 5.26 -18.44 1.83
CA ASN A 72 4.39 -19.06 0.82
C ASN A 72 3.07 -18.31 0.58
N LEU A 73 2.94 -17.04 1.00
CA LEU A 73 1.70 -16.29 0.79
C LEU A 73 1.62 -15.85 -0.66
N VAL A 74 0.71 -16.48 -1.38
CA VAL A 74 0.35 -16.10 -2.75
C VAL A 74 -0.68 -14.98 -2.70
N THR A 75 -0.53 -13.98 -3.56
CA THR A 75 -1.40 -12.81 -3.65
C THR A 75 -2.17 -12.83 -4.97
N LEU A 76 -3.49 -12.69 -4.88
CA LEU A 76 -4.32 -12.22 -5.99
C LEU A 76 -4.13 -10.70 -6.12
N LEU A 77 -3.27 -10.28 -7.06
CA LEU A 77 -3.03 -8.87 -7.36
C LEU A 77 -4.04 -8.39 -8.40
N ILE A 78 -4.83 -7.38 -8.04
CA ILE A 78 -5.83 -6.74 -8.88
C ILE A 78 -5.35 -5.32 -9.15
N LEU A 79 -5.14 -5.00 -10.43
CA LEU A 79 -4.73 -3.69 -10.90
C LEU A 79 -5.96 -2.95 -11.41
N SER A 80 -6.32 -1.84 -10.76
CA SER A 80 -7.42 -0.98 -11.18
C SER A 80 -6.98 0.48 -11.16
N LYS A 81 -7.74 1.37 -11.80
CA LYS A 81 -7.50 2.82 -11.68
C LYS A 81 -8.25 3.33 -10.46
N VAL A 82 -7.57 4.08 -9.59
CA VAL A 82 -8.18 4.70 -8.43
C VAL A 82 -9.11 5.84 -8.85
N THR A 83 -10.16 6.01 -8.06
CA THR A 83 -11.21 7.02 -8.16
C THR A 83 -11.62 7.42 -6.76
N GLU A 84 -12.42 8.48 -6.61
CA GLU A 84 -12.92 8.94 -5.31
C GLU A 84 -13.65 7.83 -4.54
N ASP A 85 -14.47 7.02 -5.22
CA ASP A 85 -15.22 5.92 -4.61
C ASP A 85 -14.42 4.61 -4.45
N SER A 86 -13.14 4.59 -4.85
CA SER A 86 -12.35 3.36 -4.87
C SER A 86 -12.18 2.78 -3.47
N LYS A 87 -11.95 3.61 -2.44
CA LYS A 87 -11.74 3.10 -1.08
C LYS A 87 -12.89 2.21 -0.61
N LEU A 88 -14.14 2.66 -0.77
CA LEU A 88 -15.32 1.89 -0.37
C LEU A 88 -15.49 0.62 -1.21
N ARG A 89 -15.42 0.75 -2.53
CA ARG A 89 -15.62 -0.38 -3.46
C ARG A 89 -14.56 -1.45 -3.30
N TRP A 90 -13.30 -1.04 -3.19
CA TRP A 90 -12.16 -1.94 -3.05
C TRP A 90 -12.16 -2.64 -1.69
N THR A 91 -12.47 -1.93 -0.60
CA THR A 91 -12.63 -2.54 0.75
C THR A 91 -13.66 -3.65 0.74
N THR A 92 -14.81 -3.43 0.09
CA THR A 92 -15.89 -4.41 0.03
C THR A 92 -15.51 -5.59 -0.87
N ALA A 93 -14.94 -5.33 -2.05
CA ALA A 93 -14.48 -6.37 -2.96
C ALA A 93 -13.36 -7.24 -2.36
N VAL A 94 -12.35 -6.64 -1.73
CA VAL A 94 -11.27 -7.36 -1.03
C VAL A 94 -11.85 -8.27 0.06
N SER A 95 -12.83 -7.77 0.82
CA SER A 95 -13.49 -8.55 1.87
C SER A 95 -14.25 -9.75 1.31
N GLU A 96 -15.00 -9.57 0.21
CA GLU A 96 -15.75 -10.64 -0.45
C GLU A 96 -14.84 -11.69 -1.10
N VAL A 97 -13.80 -11.27 -1.82
CA VAL A 97 -12.81 -12.20 -2.40
C VAL A 97 -12.07 -12.95 -1.29
N ARG A 98 -11.69 -12.28 -0.20
CA ARG A 98 -11.04 -12.96 0.93
C ARG A 98 -11.99 -13.96 1.60
N ALA A 99 -13.26 -13.62 1.75
CA ALA A 99 -14.26 -14.55 2.27
C ALA A 99 -14.44 -15.76 1.35
N TYR A 100 -14.41 -15.55 0.03
CA TYR A 100 -14.43 -16.63 -0.96
C TYR A 100 -13.24 -17.58 -0.80
N PHE A 101 -12.01 -17.04 -0.74
CA PHE A 101 -10.81 -17.86 -0.51
C PHE A 101 -10.85 -18.62 0.82
N ASN A 102 -11.30 -17.97 1.90
CA ASN A 102 -11.46 -18.63 3.19
C ASN A 102 -12.46 -19.80 3.13
N SER A 103 -13.53 -19.68 2.34
CA SER A 103 -14.54 -20.74 2.19
C SER A 103 -14.00 -22.00 1.48
N MET A 104 -12.93 -21.83 0.71
CA MET A 104 -12.21 -22.91 0.02
C MET A 104 -10.94 -23.33 0.75
N GLU A 105 -10.73 -22.84 1.98
CA GLU A 105 -9.52 -23.08 2.77
C GLU A 105 -8.23 -22.64 2.06
N LEU A 106 -8.32 -21.67 1.13
CA LEU A 106 -7.18 -21.10 0.43
C LEU A 106 -6.58 -19.91 1.20
N ASN A 107 -5.29 -20.02 1.50
CA ASN A 107 -4.55 -18.95 2.18
C ASN A 107 -3.96 -17.94 1.19
N TYR A 108 -4.81 -17.29 0.39
CA TYR A 108 -4.39 -16.25 -0.54
C TYR A 108 -4.54 -14.85 0.07
N ALA A 109 -3.51 -14.02 -0.07
CA ALA A 109 -3.68 -12.59 0.07
C ALA A 109 -4.50 -12.03 -1.11
N VAL A 110 -5.21 -10.96 -0.87
CA VAL A 110 -5.92 -10.18 -1.90
C VAL A 110 -5.39 -8.77 -1.83
N GLU A 111 -5.03 -8.20 -2.97
CA GLU A 111 -4.55 -6.83 -3.08
C GLU A 111 -5.20 -6.15 -4.27
N ILE A 112 -5.85 -5.01 -4.04
CA ILE A 112 -6.24 -4.08 -5.09
C ILE A 112 -5.35 -2.85 -4.98
N ILE A 113 -4.61 -2.53 -6.02
CA ILE A 113 -3.73 -1.36 -6.08
C ILE A 113 -3.98 -0.55 -7.35
N ASP A 114 -3.75 0.76 -7.26
CA ASP A 114 -3.72 1.60 -8.46
C ASP A 114 -2.64 1.11 -9.43
N LYS A 115 -3.02 0.93 -10.71
CA LYS A 115 -2.13 0.41 -11.75
C LYS A 115 -0.87 1.27 -11.99
N HIS A 116 -0.91 2.57 -11.68
CA HIS A 116 0.25 3.46 -11.77
C HIS A 116 1.18 3.26 -10.58
N ALA A 117 0.65 2.91 -9.40
CA ALA A 117 1.45 2.66 -8.20
C ALA A 117 2.11 1.27 -8.17
N ASP A 118 1.65 0.31 -8.97
CA ASP A 118 2.15 -1.08 -8.98
C ASP A 118 3.66 -1.20 -9.24
N ASN A 119 4.17 -0.37 -10.16
CA ASN A 119 5.59 -0.32 -10.54
C ASN A 119 6.40 0.72 -9.75
N GLY A 120 5.83 1.24 -8.66
CA GLY A 120 6.36 2.38 -7.93
C GLY A 120 5.87 3.71 -8.49
N LEU A 121 5.80 4.69 -7.60
CA LEU A 121 5.39 6.06 -7.92
C LEU A 121 6.62 6.89 -8.24
N ALA A 122 6.50 7.79 -9.21
CA ALA A 122 7.59 8.71 -9.52
C ALA A 122 7.92 9.61 -8.32
N THR A 123 9.21 9.85 -8.11
CA THR A 123 9.72 10.76 -7.07
C THR A 123 10.63 11.80 -7.69
N ARG A 124 10.48 13.05 -7.27
CA ARG A 124 11.23 14.21 -7.74
C ARG A 124 11.78 14.99 -6.55
N ILE A 125 12.89 15.69 -6.78
CA ILE A 125 13.47 16.60 -5.79
C ILE A 125 12.52 17.79 -5.64
N VAL A 126 12.30 18.23 -4.39
CA VAL A 126 11.55 19.46 -4.11
C VAL A 126 12.42 20.66 -4.51
N ASP A 127 11.88 21.57 -5.31
CA ASP A 127 12.57 22.83 -5.60
C ASP A 127 12.70 23.63 -4.29
N PRO A 128 13.87 24.20 -3.95
CA PRO A 128 14.00 25.07 -2.79
C PRO A 128 13.03 26.25 -2.75
N ALA A 129 12.46 26.66 -3.89
CA ALA A 129 11.40 27.66 -3.97
C ALA A 129 10.03 27.15 -3.50
N ASP A 130 9.81 25.83 -3.50
CA ASP A 130 8.55 25.18 -3.12
C ASP A 130 8.51 24.78 -1.63
N ILE A 131 9.61 24.96 -0.89
CA ILE A 131 9.70 24.60 0.53
C ILE A 131 10.44 25.66 1.34
N ASP A 132 9.92 25.95 2.53
CA ASP A 132 10.65 26.72 3.52
C ASP A 132 11.74 25.85 4.17
N VAL A 133 12.96 25.97 3.66
CA VAL A 133 14.14 25.22 4.12
C VAL A 133 14.48 25.55 5.59
N GLU A 134 14.21 26.77 6.05
CA GLU A 134 14.47 27.15 7.44
C GLU A 134 13.46 26.50 8.38
N LEU A 135 12.16 26.59 8.06
CA LEU A 135 11.10 25.90 8.80
C LEU A 135 11.32 24.37 8.82
N TRP A 136 11.71 23.80 7.69
CA TRP A 136 12.07 22.39 7.59
C TRP A 136 13.15 22.00 8.59
N ASN A 137 14.29 22.68 8.56
CA ASN A 137 15.45 22.32 9.38
C ASN A 137 15.27 22.63 10.87
N THR A 138 14.55 23.70 11.21
CA THR A 138 14.44 24.18 12.59
C THR A 138 13.25 23.60 13.35
N THR A 139 12.18 23.22 12.65
CA THR A 139 10.89 22.85 13.28
C THR A 139 10.42 21.47 12.83
N ILE A 140 10.30 21.24 11.52
CA ILE A 140 9.65 20.03 11.00
C ILE A 140 10.55 18.81 11.22
N LEU A 141 11.80 18.84 10.74
CA LEU A 141 12.73 17.71 10.83
C LEU A 141 12.98 17.28 12.30
N PRO A 142 13.26 18.19 13.26
CA PRO A 142 13.39 17.79 14.67
C PRO A 142 12.14 17.11 15.22
N SER A 143 10.95 17.61 14.88
CA SER A 143 9.68 17.03 15.30
C SER A 143 9.44 15.64 14.70
N VAL A 144 9.86 15.43 13.44
CA VAL A 144 9.83 14.12 12.79
C VAL A 144 10.77 13.17 13.51
N VAL A 145 12.03 13.53 13.69
CA VAL A 145 13.06 12.69 14.35
C VAL A 145 12.63 12.33 15.77
N GLU A 146 12.06 13.26 16.53
CA GLU A 146 11.52 12.98 17.87
C GLU A 146 10.40 11.92 17.82
N ALA A 147 9.48 12.04 16.86
CA ALA A 147 8.37 11.11 16.71
C ALA A 147 8.82 9.70 16.25
N LEU A 148 9.88 9.62 15.45
CA LEU A 148 10.48 8.34 15.06
C LEU A 148 11.13 7.62 16.24
N GLY A 149 11.62 8.37 17.24
CA GLY A 149 12.15 7.81 18.48
C GLY A 149 13.26 6.79 18.23
N SER A 150 13.12 5.60 18.81
CA SER A 150 14.11 4.51 18.75
C SER A 150 13.79 3.43 17.71
N GLN A 151 12.88 3.67 16.76
CA GLN A 151 12.62 2.72 15.67
C GLN A 151 13.84 2.55 14.76
N ASP A 152 13.92 1.45 14.00
CA ASP A 152 15.04 1.16 13.10
C ASP A 152 14.89 1.88 11.75
N TRP A 153 14.80 3.22 11.82
CA TRP A 153 14.73 4.09 10.65
C TRP A 153 16.12 4.42 10.11
N LEU A 154 16.21 4.53 8.79
CA LEU A 154 17.46 4.72 8.03
C LEU A 154 17.58 6.14 7.47
N SER A 155 16.49 6.70 6.94
CA SER A 155 16.47 8.04 6.37
C SER A 155 15.10 8.70 6.51
N VAL A 156 15.13 10.03 6.48
CA VAL A 156 13.94 10.89 6.34
C VAL A 156 14.21 11.85 5.19
N ASP A 157 13.45 11.72 4.12
CA ASP A 157 13.61 12.48 2.89
C ASP A 157 12.33 13.28 2.60
N VAL A 158 12.49 14.50 2.04
CA VAL A 158 11.38 15.31 1.55
C VAL A 158 11.42 15.33 0.04
N LEU A 159 10.39 14.78 -0.60
CA LEU A 159 10.35 14.57 -2.04
C LEU A 159 8.97 14.93 -2.58
N GLN A 160 8.91 15.47 -3.80
CA GLN A 160 7.66 15.48 -4.56
C GLN A 160 7.40 14.06 -5.03
N ARG A 161 6.25 13.50 -4.69
CA ARG A 161 5.90 12.12 -5.05
C ARG A 161 4.59 12.12 -5.80
N GLU A 162 4.54 11.43 -6.93
CA GLU A 162 3.30 11.16 -7.64
C GLU A 162 2.27 10.55 -6.68
N HIS A 163 1.01 10.97 -6.79
CA HIS A 163 -0.06 10.44 -5.98
C HIS A 163 -1.24 10.04 -6.87
N PRO A 164 -1.72 8.77 -6.84
CA PRO A 164 -2.78 8.31 -7.74
C PRO A 164 -4.10 9.10 -7.69
N HIS A 165 -4.44 9.70 -6.54
CA HIS A 165 -5.62 10.59 -6.43
C HIS A 165 -5.37 12.02 -6.92
N TYR A 166 -4.12 12.42 -7.11
CA TYR A 166 -3.71 13.77 -7.51
C TYR A 166 -2.73 13.72 -8.70
N PRO A 167 -3.12 13.15 -9.85
CA PRO A 167 -2.19 12.91 -10.97
C PRO A 167 -1.61 14.19 -11.58
N GLU A 168 -2.24 15.34 -11.35
CA GLU A 168 -1.79 16.64 -11.87
C GLU A 168 -0.95 17.42 -10.85
N SER A 169 -0.80 16.92 -9.62
CA SER A 169 -0.01 17.56 -8.58
C SER A 169 0.73 16.50 -7.79
N ASP A 170 2.06 16.48 -7.88
CA ASP A 170 2.89 15.64 -7.02
C ASP A 170 2.99 16.32 -5.65
N PRO A 171 2.29 15.85 -4.61
CA PRO A 171 2.42 16.44 -3.29
C PRO A 171 3.85 16.31 -2.77
N ILE A 172 4.28 17.35 -2.04
CA ILE A 172 5.44 17.26 -1.15
C ILE A 172 5.13 16.20 -0.10
N SER A 173 5.97 15.18 -0.05
CA SER A 173 5.80 13.98 0.75
C SER A 173 7.03 13.75 1.62
N LEU A 174 6.79 13.32 2.85
CA LEU A 174 7.83 12.76 3.71
C LEU A 174 7.97 11.28 3.39
N ILE A 175 9.18 10.86 3.02
CA ILE A 175 9.54 9.46 2.83
C ILE A 175 10.44 9.05 3.98
N ILE A 176 9.96 8.09 4.77
CA ILE A 176 10.73 7.51 5.88
C ILE A 176 11.10 6.10 5.44
N SER A 177 12.41 5.83 5.37
CA SER A 177 12.93 4.49 5.11
C SER A 177 13.26 3.82 6.44
N ALA A 178 12.81 2.59 6.65
CA ALA A 178 13.08 1.85 7.89
C ALA A 178 13.23 0.35 7.62
N GLN A 179 14.03 -0.33 8.44
CA GLN A 179 14.22 -1.79 8.37
C GLN A 179 13.01 -2.54 8.93
N ASP A 180 12.33 -1.93 9.90
CA ASP A 180 11.16 -2.46 10.60
C ASP A 180 9.85 -1.85 10.08
N ALA A 181 9.83 -1.38 8.84
CA ALA A 181 8.70 -0.62 8.28
C ALA A 181 7.35 -1.40 8.24
N ASP A 182 7.39 -2.73 8.35
CA ASP A 182 6.21 -3.58 8.51
C ASP A 182 5.66 -3.67 9.95
N ASP A 183 6.40 -3.16 10.95
CA ASP A 183 5.96 -3.17 12.35
C ASP A 183 4.71 -2.29 12.53
N PRO A 184 3.63 -2.80 13.15
CA PRO A 184 2.40 -2.03 13.41
C PRO A 184 2.61 -0.71 14.18
N VAL A 185 3.73 -0.52 14.89
CA VAL A 185 4.06 0.74 15.56
C VAL A 185 4.10 1.92 14.58
N TRP A 186 4.46 1.66 13.31
CA TRP A 186 4.52 2.68 12.26
C TRP A 186 3.16 3.32 11.97
N ASP A 187 2.06 2.59 12.11
CA ASP A 187 0.72 3.16 11.92
C ASP A 187 0.44 4.27 12.96
N THR A 188 0.90 4.07 14.20
CA THR A 188 0.74 5.05 15.28
C THR A 188 1.65 6.26 15.06
N ILE A 189 2.90 6.03 14.63
CA ILE A 189 3.88 7.08 14.34
C ILE A 189 3.38 7.96 13.19
N ILE A 190 2.94 7.36 12.08
CA ILE A 190 2.46 8.07 10.90
C ILE A 190 1.24 8.92 11.25
N LEU A 191 0.26 8.39 11.98
CA LEU A 191 -0.92 9.16 12.41
C LEU A 191 -0.54 10.36 13.29
N SER A 192 0.41 10.19 14.20
CA SER A 192 0.92 11.28 15.05
C SER A 192 1.59 12.36 14.20
N LEU A 193 2.45 11.97 13.26
CA LEU A 193 3.13 12.87 12.35
C LEU A 193 2.14 13.65 11.47
N THR A 194 1.19 12.97 10.83
CA THR A 194 0.17 13.64 10.01
C THR A 194 -0.58 14.70 10.84
N SER A 195 -1.00 14.35 12.05
CA SER A 195 -1.73 15.26 12.93
C SER A 195 -0.89 16.49 13.32
N LYS A 196 0.38 16.29 13.69
CA LYS A 196 1.30 17.38 14.06
C LYS A 196 1.60 18.30 12.88
N LEU A 197 1.90 17.73 11.72
CA LEU A 197 2.30 18.50 10.53
C LEU A 197 1.14 19.27 9.92
N SER A 198 -0.08 18.74 9.95
CA SER A 198 -1.25 19.50 9.51
C SER A 198 -1.49 20.75 10.35
N LEU A 199 -1.18 20.73 11.64
CA LEU A 199 -1.28 21.93 12.49
C LEU A 199 -0.23 22.98 12.14
N MET A 200 1.00 22.55 11.83
CA MET A 200 2.12 23.45 11.52
C MET A 200 2.01 24.18 10.18
N VAL A 201 1.18 23.70 9.25
CA VAL A 201 0.98 24.31 7.92
C VAL A 201 -0.21 25.30 7.92
N MET A 202 -1.00 25.34 8.98
CA MET A 202 -2.16 26.25 9.10
C MET A 202 -1.85 27.57 9.82
N ASP A 203 -0.67 27.70 10.42
CA ASP A 203 -0.17 28.91 11.10
C ASP A 203 0.82 29.68 10.22
#